data_AF-A0A255ZKD0-F1
#
_entry.id   AF-A0A255ZKD0-F1
#
_cell.length_a   1.000
_cell.length_b   1.000
_cell.length_c   1.000
_cell.angle_alpha   90.00
_cell.angle_beta   90.00
_cell.angle_gamma   90.00
#
_symmetry.space_group_name_H-M   'P 1'
#
loop_
_entity.id
_entity.type
_entity.pdbx_description
1 polymer ?
#
loop_
_entity_poly.entity_id
_entity_poly.type
_entity_poly.pdbx_seq_one_letter_code
_entity_poly.pdbx_strand_id
1 'polypeptide(L)'
;MKSIVAIIAIATLAFTNAKACDKCGNYNNSNFKIKSTSVTHNKDLGVTIWEIKVDSLAGNTTPKPVGQLNGAPVLGYVFPTTLKPTDVGFNLTDGIVALALTSHPDFDDSPLWDENTDGKFDNDGIVWHPHWVILTEDKRVAGGLAVKEFKKDDKTVVLPKTSPNMPMYMDSPGFNVTTKGNSIKVVVPDYRINNKTDFKFDAVTCFMEVNTGEGGTHSEGGAKPMLGVYKVYSVASGNLSLPYSVK
;
A
#
# COMPACT_ATOMS: atom_id res chain seq x y z
N MET A 1 35.14 -51.59 33.31
CA MET A 1 35.37 -50.15 33.02
C MET A 1 35.01 -49.88 31.57
N LYS A 2 34.01 -49.02 31.36
CA LYS A 2 33.84 -48.03 30.27
C LYS A 2 32.33 -47.83 30.04
N SER A 3 31.74 -46.96 30.84
CA SER A 3 30.41 -46.41 30.60
C SER A 3 30.47 -45.53 29.35
N ILE A 4 29.65 -45.84 28.35
CA ILE A 4 29.48 -44.99 27.17
C ILE A 4 28.40 -43.96 27.52
N VAL A 5 28.82 -42.73 27.77
CA VAL A 5 27.92 -41.59 27.92
C VAL A 5 27.61 -41.06 26.53
N ALA A 6 26.38 -41.23 26.07
CA ALA A 6 25.89 -40.62 24.84
C ALA A 6 25.55 -39.14 25.14
N ILE A 7 26.38 -38.23 24.61
CA ILE A 7 26.12 -36.78 24.68
C ILE A 7 25.16 -36.43 23.56
N ILE A 8 23.90 -36.13 23.92
CA ILE A 8 22.92 -35.53 23.03
C ILE A 8 23.30 -34.05 22.87
N ALA A 9 23.85 -33.69 21.72
CA ALA A 9 24.03 -32.30 21.34
C ALA A 9 22.67 -31.72 20.95
N ILE A 10 22.01 -31.05 21.89
CA ILE A 10 20.85 -30.21 21.60
C ILE A 10 21.40 -28.98 20.86
N ALA A 11 21.30 -29.00 19.54
CA ALA A 11 21.52 -27.82 18.72
C ALA A 11 20.38 -26.83 19.02
N THR A 12 20.63 -25.88 19.91
CA THR A 12 19.78 -24.71 20.07
C THR A 12 19.84 -23.93 18.75
N LEU A 13 18.79 -24.06 17.93
CA LEU A 13 18.52 -23.14 16.84
C LEU A 13 18.36 -21.75 17.47
N ALA A 14 19.42 -20.96 17.36
CA ALA A 14 19.33 -19.53 17.59
C ALA A 14 18.35 -18.98 16.55
N PHE A 15 17.14 -18.67 16.99
CA PHE A 15 16.24 -17.79 16.25
C PHE A 15 16.99 -16.46 16.14
N THR A 16 17.63 -16.22 14.99
CA THR A 16 18.01 -14.89 14.61
C THR A 16 16.71 -14.12 14.44
N ASN A 17 16.34 -13.33 15.44
CA ASN A 17 15.35 -12.28 15.30
C ASN A 17 15.84 -11.41 14.14
N ALA A 18 15.29 -11.63 12.95
CA ALA A 18 15.37 -10.65 11.89
C ALA A 18 14.92 -9.33 12.51
N LYS A 19 15.76 -8.30 12.45
CA LYS A 19 15.40 -6.99 12.98
C LYS A 19 14.17 -6.52 12.22
N ALA A 20 12.99 -6.69 12.83
CA ALA A 20 11.88 -5.79 12.61
C ALA A 20 12.45 -4.38 12.74
N CYS A 21 12.10 -3.46 11.84
CA CYS A 21 12.63 -2.11 11.82
C CYS A 21 12.44 -1.43 13.20
N ASP A 22 13.42 -1.53 14.10
CA ASP A 22 13.45 -0.86 15.41
C ASP A 22 13.38 0.68 15.24
N LYS A 23 13.66 1.17 14.03
CA LYS A 23 13.63 2.59 13.65
C LYS A 23 12.27 3.07 13.13
N CYS A 24 11.34 2.17 12.86
CA CYS A 24 10.02 2.49 12.36
C CYS A 24 9.11 2.69 13.56
N GLY A 25 8.55 3.89 13.71
CA GLY A 25 7.61 4.17 14.80
C GLY A 25 6.50 3.11 14.83
N ASN A 26 6.08 2.70 16.03
CA ASN A 26 4.90 1.84 16.12
C ASN A 26 3.66 2.67 15.75
N TYR A 27 3.23 2.58 14.49
CA TYR A 27 2.05 3.29 13.99
C TYR A 27 0.73 2.56 14.33
N ASN A 28 0.78 1.42 15.02
CA ASN A 28 -0.40 0.68 15.42
C ASN A 28 -1.15 1.42 16.55
N ASN A 29 -2.05 2.32 16.17
CA ASN A 29 -2.87 3.10 17.09
C ASN A 29 -4.33 3.20 16.60
N SER A 30 -5.18 3.91 17.35
CA SER A 30 -6.61 4.07 17.04
C SER A 30 -6.91 4.82 15.73
N ASN A 31 -5.94 5.52 15.15
CA ASN A 31 -6.09 6.15 13.83
C ASN A 31 -6.04 5.13 12.68
N PHE A 32 -5.64 3.90 12.95
CA PHE A 32 -5.59 2.80 11.99
C PHE A 32 -6.53 1.63 12.33
N LYS A 33 -7.29 1.70 13.43
CA LYS A 33 -8.31 0.68 13.75
C LYS A 33 -9.59 0.96 12.97
N ILE A 34 -9.92 0.14 11.98
CA ILE A 34 -11.10 0.35 11.12
C ILE A 34 -12.38 0.03 11.90
N LYS A 35 -13.34 0.95 11.86
CA LYS A 35 -14.71 0.75 12.36
C LYS A 35 -15.69 0.36 11.26
N SER A 36 -15.55 0.96 10.10
CA SER A 36 -16.41 0.70 8.95
C SER A 36 -15.75 1.17 7.66
N THR A 37 -16.16 0.58 6.55
CA THR A 37 -15.79 1.01 5.21
C THR A 37 -17.03 1.05 4.30
N SER A 38 -17.01 1.92 3.30
CA SER A 38 -18.03 1.99 2.26
C SER A 38 -17.49 2.55 0.96
N VAL A 39 -18.05 2.07 -0.14
CA VAL A 39 -17.96 2.72 -1.46
C VAL A 39 -19.39 3.02 -1.91
N THR A 40 -19.68 4.28 -2.18
CA THR A 40 -21.02 4.74 -2.60
C THR A 40 -20.93 5.32 -4.01
N HIS A 41 -21.80 4.87 -4.91
CA HIS A 41 -21.91 5.40 -6.25
C HIS A 41 -22.86 6.60 -6.27
N ASN A 42 -22.34 7.76 -6.67
CA ASN A 42 -23.16 8.92 -6.99
C ASN A 42 -23.37 8.97 -8.52
N LYS A 43 -24.52 8.45 -8.96
CA LYS A 43 -24.91 8.37 -10.38
C LYS A 43 -25.01 9.72 -11.05
N ASP A 44 -25.51 10.72 -10.34
CA ASP A 44 -25.75 12.06 -10.90
C ASP A 44 -24.44 12.78 -11.23
N LEU A 45 -23.39 12.50 -10.45
CA LEU A 45 -22.05 13.06 -10.65
C LEU A 45 -21.13 12.15 -11.47
N GLY A 46 -21.47 10.87 -11.65
CA GLY A 46 -20.59 9.88 -12.30
C GLY A 46 -19.31 9.63 -11.50
N VAL A 47 -19.44 9.49 -10.18
CA VAL A 47 -18.30 9.26 -9.27
C VAL A 47 -18.61 8.20 -8.22
N THR A 48 -17.56 7.53 -7.73
CA THR A 48 -17.59 6.70 -6.53
C THR A 48 -16.89 7.42 -5.37
N ILE A 49 -17.51 7.35 -4.18
CA ILE A 49 -16.97 7.93 -2.94
C ILE A 49 -16.54 6.80 -2.05
N TRP A 50 -15.24 6.70 -1.79
CA TRP A 50 -14.62 5.65 -1.00
C TRP A 50 -14.33 6.20 0.39
N GLU A 51 -14.73 5.50 1.44
CA GLU A 51 -14.59 5.96 2.83
C GLU A 51 -14.09 4.83 3.72
N ILE A 52 -13.08 5.15 4.54
CA ILE A 52 -12.72 4.36 5.73
C ILE A 52 -12.97 5.23 6.96
N LYS A 53 -13.63 4.66 7.97
CA LYS A 53 -13.76 5.27 9.30
C LYS A 53 -12.96 4.47 10.32
N VAL A 54 -12.30 5.19 11.23
CA VAL A 54 -11.45 4.61 12.28
C VAL A 54 -11.93 4.94 13.69
N ASP A 55 -11.26 4.37 14.70
CA ASP A 55 -11.56 4.60 16.12
C ASP A 55 -11.29 6.03 16.57
N SER A 56 -10.28 6.70 16.02
CA SER A 56 -9.90 8.06 16.40
C SER A 56 -9.77 9.00 15.18
N LEU A 57 -8.61 9.61 14.90
CA LEU A 57 -8.47 10.63 13.86
C LEU A 57 -7.83 10.04 12.59
N ALA A 58 -8.60 9.90 11.51
CA ALA A 58 -8.08 9.36 10.26
C ALA A 58 -7.04 10.30 9.65
N GLY A 59 -5.93 9.73 9.17
CA GLY A 59 -4.81 10.47 8.57
C GLY A 59 -3.95 11.29 9.52
N ASN A 60 -4.28 11.34 10.82
CA ASN A 60 -3.51 12.12 11.80
C ASN A 60 -2.16 11.47 12.17
N THR A 61 -2.00 10.18 11.91
CA THR A 61 -0.70 9.50 12.07
C THR A 61 -0.03 9.37 10.72
N THR A 62 1.03 10.14 10.50
CA THR A 62 1.89 10.07 9.32
C THR A 62 3.23 9.40 9.66
N PRO A 63 3.96 8.87 8.65
CA PRO A 63 5.25 8.24 8.88
C PRO A 63 6.29 9.26 9.34
N LYS A 64 7.26 8.81 10.13
CA LYS A 64 8.48 9.58 10.41
C LYS A 64 9.47 9.38 9.26
N PRO A 65 10.00 10.45 8.64
CA PRO A 65 10.94 10.32 7.53
C PRO A 65 12.25 9.66 7.98
N VAL A 66 12.84 8.89 7.08
CA VAL A 66 14.20 8.33 7.23
C VAL A 66 15.25 9.12 6.43
N GLY A 67 14.82 10.02 5.55
CA GLY A 67 15.66 10.92 4.74
C GLY A 67 16.17 10.31 3.43
N GLN A 68 15.65 9.15 3.02
CA GLN A 68 16.10 8.43 1.82
C GLN A 68 15.03 7.47 1.31
N LEU A 69 15.05 7.18 0.00
CA LEU A 69 14.11 6.25 -0.63
C LEU A 69 14.24 4.80 -0.12
N ASN A 70 15.47 4.31 0.06
CA ASN A 70 15.67 2.95 0.58
C ASN A 70 15.32 2.89 2.07
N GLY A 71 14.33 2.10 2.43
CA GLY A 71 13.77 2.06 3.78
C GLY A 71 12.72 3.14 4.03
N ALA A 72 12.26 3.87 3.00
CA ALA A 72 11.22 4.87 3.15
C ALA A 72 9.93 4.23 3.71
N PRO A 73 9.40 4.74 4.82
CA PRO A 73 8.19 4.22 5.43
C PRO A 73 6.96 4.77 4.69
N VAL A 74 6.01 3.87 4.41
CA VAL A 74 4.73 4.21 3.78
C VAL A 74 3.60 3.72 4.69
N LEU A 75 2.66 4.59 5.02
CA LEU A 75 1.42 4.21 5.71
C LEU A 75 0.28 4.19 4.72
N GLY A 76 -0.64 3.23 4.86
CA GLY A 76 -1.74 3.03 3.91
C GLY A 76 -3.10 2.82 4.55
N TYR A 77 -4.12 3.48 4.00
CA TYR A 77 -5.52 3.09 4.05
C TYR A 77 -5.89 2.49 2.69
N VAL A 78 -6.01 1.17 2.62
CA VAL A 78 -6.06 0.43 1.35
C VAL A 78 -7.42 -0.21 1.17
N PHE A 79 -7.96 -0.13 -0.05
CA PHE A 79 -9.18 -0.82 -0.48
C PHE A 79 -8.83 -1.87 -1.52
N PRO A 80 -8.59 -3.13 -1.13
CA PRO A 80 -8.49 -4.25 -2.08
C PRO A 80 -9.84 -4.50 -2.74
N THR A 81 -9.83 -4.79 -4.04
CA THR A 81 -11.06 -4.89 -4.85
C THR A 81 -11.07 -6.12 -5.74
N THR A 82 -12.22 -6.38 -6.35
CA THR A 82 -12.36 -7.34 -7.47
C THR A 82 -12.31 -6.66 -8.84
N LEU A 83 -11.88 -5.40 -8.94
CA LEU A 83 -11.64 -4.74 -10.22
C LEU A 83 -10.53 -5.45 -10.98
N LYS A 84 -10.54 -5.36 -12.31
CA LYS A 84 -9.46 -5.89 -13.15
C LYS A 84 -8.40 -4.81 -13.35
N PRO A 85 -7.11 -5.19 -13.57
CA PRO A 85 -6.05 -4.21 -13.86
C PRO A 85 -6.42 -3.25 -15.00
N THR A 86 -7.09 -3.77 -16.02
CA THR A 86 -7.55 -3.01 -17.19
C THR A 86 -8.63 -1.98 -16.87
N ASP A 87 -9.37 -2.15 -15.77
CA ASP A 87 -10.40 -1.18 -15.37
C ASP A 87 -9.77 0.12 -14.85
N VAL A 88 -8.53 0.07 -14.34
CA VAL A 88 -7.79 1.20 -13.77
C VAL A 88 -6.61 1.66 -14.64
N GLY A 89 -6.51 1.14 -15.87
CA GLY A 89 -5.55 1.58 -16.88
C GLY A 89 -4.23 0.82 -16.95
N PHE A 90 -4.05 -0.26 -16.18
CA PHE A 90 -2.92 -1.19 -16.36
C PHE A 90 -3.17 -2.17 -17.51
N ASN A 91 -2.12 -2.77 -18.08
CA ASN A 91 -2.30 -3.96 -18.90
C ASN A 91 -2.87 -5.13 -18.08
N LEU A 92 -3.51 -6.09 -18.76
CA LEU A 92 -3.97 -7.32 -18.12
C LEU A 92 -2.79 -8.06 -17.47
N THR A 93 -2.93 -8.39 -16.19
CA THR A 93 -1.90 -9.05 -15.38
C THR A 93 -2.56 -9.70 -14.15
N ASP A 94 -1.92 -10.70 -13.55
CA ASP A 94 -2.44 -11.31 -12.32
C ASP A 94 -2.16 -10.45 -11.09
N GLY A 95 -3.08 -10.47 -10.12
CA GLY A 95 -2.96 -9.81 -8.83
C GLY A 95 -4.27 -9.17 -8.38
N ILE A 96 -4.25 -8.54 -7.21
CA ILE A 96 -5.39 -7.84 -6.61
C ILE A 96 -5.25 -6.36 -6.91
N VAL A 97 -6.24 -5.77 -7.60
CA VAL A 97 -6.31 -4.31 -7.77
C VAL A 97 -6.71 -3.68 -6.44
N ALA A 98 -5.91 -2.74 -5.95
CA ALA A 98 -6.22 -1.99 -4.74
C ALA A 98 -6.08 -0.49 -4.97
N LEU A 99 -7.00 0.28 -4.36
CA LEU A 99 -6.85 1.72 -4.17
C LEU A 99 -6.17 1.95 -2.83
N ALA A 100 -4.96 2.49 -2.83
CA ALA A 100 -4.22 2.80 -1.61
C ALA A 100 -4.21 4.31 -1.38
N LEU A 101 -4.64 4.77 -0.20
CA LEU A 101 -4.42 6.14 0.25
C LEU A 101 -3.18 6.14 1.12
N THR A 102 -2.11 6.76 0.66
CA THR A 102 -0.76 6.63 1.20
C THR A 102 -0.23 7.95 1.74
N SER A 103 0.73 7.85 2.65
CA SER A 103 1.58 8.95 3.10
C SER A 103 3.00 8.39 3.23
N HIS A 104 3.97 9.07 2.64
CA HIS A 104 5.39 8.74 2.58
C HIS A 104 6.28 9.99 2.43
N PRO A 105 6.87 10.52 3.52
CA PRO A 105 7.57 11.81 3.49
C PRO A 105 8.93 11.80 2.78
N ASP A 106 9.45 10.65 2.35
CA ASP A 106 10.84 10.49 1.88
C ASP A 106 11.00 10.48 0.36
N PHE A 107 9.90 10.50 -0.39
CA PHE A 107 9.90 10.60 -1.84
C PHE A 107 8.57 11.16 -2.33
N ASP A 108 8.63 11.79 -3.51
CA ASP A 108 7.47 12.26 -4.23
C ASP A 108 7.26 11.38 -5.46
N ASP A 109 6.07 10.82 -5.58
CA ASP A 109 5.64 9.96 -6.67
C ASP A 109 4.36 10.48 -7.35
N SER A 110 3.99 11.72 -7.05
CA SER A 110 2.87 12.47 -7.58
C SER A 110 3.27 13.83 -8.20
N PRO A 111 4.43 13.98 -8.89
CA PRO A 111 5.02 15.30 -9.21
C PRO A 111 4.22 16.13 -10.24
N LEU A 112 3.08 15.64 -10.71
CA LEU A 112 2.13 16.36 -11.55
C LEU A 112 1.10 17.16 -10.73
N TRP A 113 1.00 16.88 -9.43
CA TRP A 113 -0.01 17.40 -8.52
C TRP A 113 0.68 18.20 -7.41
N ASP A 114 0.05 19.31 -7.03
CA ASP A 114 0.42 20.10 -5.85
C ASP A 114 -0.67 19.82 -4.82
N GLU A 115 -0.46 18.77 -4.03
CA GLU A 115 -1.46 18.25 -3.10
C GLU A 115 -1.72 19.18 -1.92
N ASN A 116 -0.81 20.11 -1.62
CA ASN A 116 -0.94 21.06 -0.52
C ASN A 116 -1.22 22.52 -0.96
N THR A 117 -1.16 22.81 -2.26
CA THR A 117 -1.37 24.13 -2.87
C THR A 117 -0.31 25.18 -2.49
N ASP A 118 0.93 24.79 -2.21
CA ASP A 118 2.04 25.69 -1.88
C ASP A 118 2.88 26.11 -3.10
N GLY A 119 2.59 25.53 -4.27
CA GLY A 119 3.27 25.78 -5.54
C GLY A 119 4.55 24.97 -5.75
N LYS A 120 4.89 24.04 -4.85
CA LYS A 120 5.98 23.08 -4.98
C LYS A 120 5.37 21.69 -5.13
N PHE A 121 5.82 20.98 -6.16
CA PHE A 121 5.24 19.69 -6.58
C PHE A 121 6.15 18.52 -6.20
N ASP A 122 7.19 18.76 -5.38
CA ASP A 122 8.23 17.79 -5.04
C ASP A 122 8.38 17.58 -3.53
N ASN A 123 7.42 18.06 -2.73
CA ASN A 123 7.42 18.03 -1.27
C ASN A 123 6.12 17.47 -0.67
N ASP A 124 5.29 16.80 -1.46
CA ASP A 124 3.92 16.44 -1.07
C ASP A 124 3.75 15.01 -0.57
N GLY A 125 4.81 14.19 -0.59
CA GLY A 125 4.72 12.79 -0.16
C GLY A 125 4.13 12.57 1.23
N ILE A 126 4.22 13.53 2.16
CA ILE A 126 3.58 13.41 3.49
C ILE A 126 2.06 13.60 3.45
N VAL A 127 1.53 14.36 2.49
CA VAL A 127 0.10 14.58 2.29
C VAL A 127 -0.54 13.29 1.84
N TRP A 128 -1.72 12.97 2.36
CA TRP A 128 -2.41 11.75 1.94
C TRP A 128 -2.87 11.86 0.49
N HIS A 129 -2.46 10.92 -0.35
CA HIS A 129 -2.82 10.88 -1.77
C HIS A 129 -3.09 9.43 -2.23
N PRO A 130 -3.73 9.23 -3.38
CA PRO A 130 -4.15 7.89 -3.83
C PRO A 130 -3.17 7.26 -4.81
N HIS A 131 -3.11 5.93 -4.78
CA HIS A 131 -2.56 5.12 -5.85
C HIS A 131 -3.47 3.96 -6.24
N TRP A 132 -3.46 3.63 -7.53
CA TRP A 132 -3.82 2.27 -7.94
C TRP A 132 -2.59 1.40 -7.90
N VAL A 133 -2.70 0.20 -7.34
CA VAL A 133 -1.62 -0.79 -7.34
C VAL A 133 -2.15 -2.17 -7.68
N ILE A 134 -1.25 -3.04 -8.17
CA ILE A 134 -1.49 -4.47 -8.23
C ILE A 134 -0.75 -5.14 -7.08
N LEU A 135 -1.48 -5.75 -6.15
CA LEU A 135 -0.91 -6.51 -5.05
C LEU A 135 -0.75 -7.99 -5.43
N THR A 136 0.36 -8.57 -5.02
CA THR A 136 0.66 -10.01 -5.18
C THR A 136 1.19 -10.58 -3.88
N GLU A 137 0.99 -11.88 -3.67
CA GLU A 137 1.56 -12.57 -2.51
C GLU A 137 3.09 -12.50 -2.52
N ASP A 138 3.67 -12.16 -1.38
CA ASP A 138 5.11 -12.06 -1.22
C ASP A 138 5.56 -12.51 0.18
N LYS A 139 6.25 -13.65 0.21
CA LYS A 139 6.74 -14.26 1.46
C LYS A 139 8.01 -13.61 2.01
N ARG A 140 8.61 -12.66 1.28
CA ARG A 140 9.80 -11.92 1.71
C ARG A 140 9.48 -10.91 2.82
N VAL A 141 8.21 -10.55 2.98
CA VAL A 141 7.72 -9.58 3.97
C VAL A 141 6.66 -10.18 4.88
N ALA A 142 6.64 -9.77 6.14
CA ALA A 142 5.79 -10.38 7.16
C ALA A 142 4.28 -10.15 6.94
N GLY A 143 3.89 -9.10 6.21
CA GLY A 143 2.50 -8.85 5.83
C GLY A 143 2.03 -9.68 4.63
N GLY A 144 2.91 -10.45 3.98
CA GLY A 144 2.56 -11.43 2.96
C GLY A 144 2.15 -10.87 1.59
N LEU A 145 2.19 -9.55 1.39
CA LEU A 145 1.82 -8.88 0.14
C LEU A 145 2.86 -7.85 -0.25
N ALA A 146 3.02 -7.62 -1.55
CA ALA A 146 3.82 -6.55 -2.12
C ALA A 146 3.17 -6.00 -3.40
N VAL A 147 3.54 -4.79 -3.78
CA VAL A 147 3.19 -4.26 -5.11
C VAL A 147 3.95 -5.06 -6.17
N LYS A 148 3.24 -5.50 -7.19
CA LYS A 148 3.78 -6.33 -8.27
C LYS A 148 4.88 -5.57 -9.01
N GLU A 149 6.06 -6.16 -9.02
CA GLU A 149 7.25 -5.62 -9.69
C GLU A 149 7.28 -6.04 -11.16
N PHE A 150 8.09 -5.36 -11.94
CA PHE A 150 8.42 -5.77 -13.31
C PHE A 150 9.83 -5.30 -13.68
N LYS A 151 10.43 -5.90 -14.70
CA LYS A 151 11.74 -5.47 -15.19
C LYS A 151 11.63 -4.11 -15.84
N LYS A 152 12.47 -3.15 -15.44
CA LYS A 152 12.43 -1.76 -15.94
C LYS A 152 12.48 -1.63 -17.48
N ASP A 153 13.09 -2.58 -18.17
CA ASP A 153 13.20 -2.63 -19.63
C ASP A 153 12.05 -3.38 -20.33
N ASP A 154 11.13 -3.99 -19.59
CA ASP A 154 9.95 -4.68 -20.13
C ASP A 154 9.00 -3.69 -20.82
N LYS A 155 8.92 -3.81 -22.15
CA LYS A 155 8.08 -2.95 -23.01
C LYS A 155 6.64 -3.45 -23.13
N THR A 156 6.30 -4.61 -22.55
CA THR A 156 4.95 -5.17 -22.58
C THR A 156 4.07 -4.60 -21.46
N VAL A 157 4.70 -4.01 -20.43
CA VAL A 157 4.00 -3.38 -19.32
C VAL A 157 3.40 -2.05 -19.77
N VAL A 158 2.09 -1.90 -19.53
CA VAL A 158 1.36 -0.67 -19.77
C VAL A 158 0.87 -0.16 -18.42
N LEU A 159 1.28 1.06 -18.08
CA LEU A 159 0.85 1.78 -16.89
C LEU A 159 0.06 3.02 -17.30
N PRO A 160 -0.79 3.56 -16.42
CA PRO A 160 -1.38 4.88 -16.61
C PRO A 160 -0.30 5.96 -16.80
N LYS A 161 -0.67 7.04 -17.49
CA LYS A 161 0.24 8.18 -17.76
C LYS A 161 0.73 8.89 -16.50
N THR A 162 0.00 8.72 -15.41
CA THR A 162 0.27 9.27 -14.08
C THR A 162 1.09 8.31 -13.22
N SER A 163 1.55 7.19 -13.77
CA SER A 163 2.49 6.30 -13.08
C SER A 163 3.82 7.00 -12.83
N PRO A 164 4.36 6.90 -11.61
CA PRO A 164 5.73 7.33 -11.34
C PRO A 164 6.72 6.36 -12.00
N ASN A 165 7.97 6.82 -12.18
CA ASN A 165 9.04 6.06 -12.84
C ASN A 165 9.66 4.99 -11.92
N MET A 166 8.82 4.16 -11.30
CA MET A 166 9.20 3.04 -10.45
C MET A 166 8.82 1.72 -11.15
N PRO A 167 9.70 0.70 -11.18
CA PRO A 167 9.47 -0.57 -11.87
C PRO A 167 8.50 -1.50 -11.10
N MET A 168 7.30 -1.00 -10.83
CA MET A 168 6.21 -1.71 -10.17
C MET A 168 4.85 -1.19 -10.66
N TYR A 169 3.82 -2.02 -10.61
CA TYR A 169 2.47 -1.69 -11.04
C TYR A 169 1.82 -0.68 -10.08
N MET A 170 2.01 0.61 -10.38
CA MET A 170 1.48 1.72 -9.61
C MET A 170 1.00 2.86 -10.53
N ASP A 171 -0.05 3.55 -10.12
CA ASP A 171 -0.53 4.81 -10.71
C ASP A 171 -0.66 5.84 -9.60
N SER A 172 -0.33 7.10 -9.85
CA SER A 172 -0.50 8.22 -8.90
C SER A 172 -1.53 9.23 -9.42
N PRO A 173 -2.83 8.90 -9.42
CA PRO A 173 -3.87 9.81 -9.85
C PRO A 173 -4.03 11.00 -8.89
N GLY A 174 -4.27 12.20 -9.43
CA GLY A 174 -4.58 13.39 -8.64
C GLY A 174 -6.00 13.43 -8.08
N PHE A 175 -6.49 12.32 -7.52
CA PHE A 175 -7.78 12.30 -6.85
C PHE A 175 -7.65 12.94 -5.46
N ASN A 176 -8.55 13.85 -5.14
CA ASN A 176 -8.51 14.53 -3.86
C ASN A 176 -8.82 13.56 -2.71
N VAL A 177 -7.90 13.49 -1.75
CA VAL A 177 -8.06 12.75 -0.49
C VAL A 177 -8.35 13.73 0.63
N THR A 178 -9.43 13.49 1.37
CA THR A 178 -9.83 14.37 2.48
C THR A 178 -9.91 13.59 3.78
N THR A 179 -9.48 14.22 4.87
CA THR A 179 -9.62 13.69 6.23
C THR A 179 -10.50 14.63 7.05
N LYS A 180 -11.45 14.06 7.81
CA LYS A 180 -12.30 14.82 8.72
C LYS A 180 -12.69 13.97 9.92
N GLY A 181 -12.21 14.34 11.10
CA GLY A 181 -12.42 13.57 12.31
C GLY A 181 -11.93 12.14 12.12
N ASN A 182 -12.82 11.16 12.24
CA ASN A 182 -12.48 9.76 12.10
C ASN A 182 -12.60 9.18 10.69
N SER A 183 -12.76 10.01 9.66
CA SER A 183 -12.96 9.58 8.28
C SER A 183 -11.85 10.04 7.36
N ILE A 184 -11.40 9.14 6.50
CA ILE A 184 -10.61 9.44 5.29
C ILE A 184 -11.44 9.06 4.05
N LYS A 185 -11.42 9.92 3.03
CA LYS A 185 -12.21 9.78 1.81
C LYS A 185 -11.42 10.09 0.57
N VAL A 186 -11.77 9.44 -0.52
CA VAL A 186 -11.36 9.81 -1.88
C VAL A 186 -12.56 9.74 -2.82
N VAL A 187 -12.60 10.63 -3.80
CA VAL A 187 -13.61 10.62 -4.87
C VAL A 187 -12.94 10.17 -6.16
N VAL A 188 -13.45 9.09 -6.74
CA VAL A 188 -12.92 8.51 -7.97
C VAL A 188 -13.98 8.67 -9.07
N PRO A 189 -13.69 9.39 -10.17
CA PRO A 189 -14.59 9.46 -11.30
C PRO A 189 -14.81 8.07 -11.93
N ASP A 190 -16.06 7.73 -12.28
CA ASP A 190 -16.40 6.39 -12.78
C ASP A 190 -15.59 6.00 -14.02
N TYR A 191 -15.33 6.97 -14.91
CA TYR A 191 -14.53 6.72 -16.11
C TYR A 191 -13.07 6.33 -15.81
N ARG A 192 -12.57 6.63 -14.60
CA ARG A 192 -11.23 6.23 -14.14
C ARG A 192 -11.18 4.79 -13.63
N ILE A 193 -12.33 4.15 -13.47
CA ILE A 193 -12.49 2.72 -13.16
C ILE A 193 -13.29 2.03 -14.28
N ASN A 194 -13.19 2.52 -15.53
CA ASN A 194 -13.88 1.97 -16.70
C ASN A 194 -15.40 1.82 -16.51
N ASN A 195 -16.00 2.78 -15.80
CA ASN A 195 -17.41 2.82 -15.40
C ASN A 195 -17.88 1.58 -14.63
N LYS A 196 -16.96 0.86 -13.97
CA LYS A 196 -17.30 -0.29 -13.11
C LYS A 196 -17.81 0.19 -11.77
N THR A 197 -19.08 -0.07 -11.51
CA THR A 197 -19.74 0.26 -10.23
C THR A 197 -20.31 -0.98 -9.54
N ASP A 198 -20.09 -2.16 -10.11
CA ASP A 198 -20.41 -3.46 -9.52
C ASP A 198 -19.10 -4.23 -9.30
N PHE A 199 -18.50 -4.02 -8.13
CA PHE A 199 -17.33 -4.75 -7.67
C PHE A 199 -17.41 -4.93 -6.15
N LYS A 200 -16.66 -5.91 -5.66
CA LYS A 200 -16.49 -6.15 -4.23
C LYS A 200 -15.20 -5.53 -3.74
N PHE A 201 -15.17 -5.20 -2.45
CA PHE A 201 -14.00 -4.64 -1.81
C PHE A 201 -13.90 -5.02 -0.33
N ASP A 202 -12.74 -4.69 0.24
CA ASP A 202 -12.46 -4.67 1.67
C ASP A 202 -11.76 -3.37 2.06
N ALA A 203 -11.40 -3.22 3.33
CA ALA A 203 -10.49 -2.18 3.77
C ALA A 203 -9.43 -2.72 4.71
N VAL A 204 -8.21 -2.24 4.52
CA VAL A 204 -7.01 -2.62 5.27
C VAL A 204 -6.25 -1.36 5.67
N THR A 205 -5.71 -1.36 6.88
CA THR A 205 -4.70 -0.39 7.28
C THR A 205 -3.37 -1.10 7.47
N CYS A 206 -2.30 -0.52 6.96
CA CYS A 206 -1.00 -1.19 6.97
C CYS A 206 0.18 -0.22 7.02
N PHE A 207 1.32 -0.81 7.37
CA PHE A 207 2.64 -0.25 7.18
C PHE A 207 3.37 -1.01 6.08
N MET A 208 3.93 -0.23 5.17
CA MET A 208 4.73 -0.65 4.05
C MET A 208 6.10 0.04 4.11
N GLU A 209 7.08 -0.53 3.43
CA GLU A 209 8.43 0.03 3.37
C GLU A 209 8.96 -0.16 1.95
N VAL A 210 9.59 0.89 1.43
CA VAL A 210 10.29 0.84 0.14
C VAL A 210 11.65 0.17 0.33
N ASN A 211 12.02 -0.73 -0.58
CA ASN A 211 13.36 -1.31 -0.62
C ASN A 211 13.98 -1.17 -2.01
N THR A 212 15.09 -0.47 -2.14
CA THR A 212 15.79 -0.32 -3.42
C THR A 212 17.06 -1.16 -3.53
N GLY A 213 17.27 -2.11 -2.62
CA GLY A 213 18.50 -2.90 -2.56
C GLY A 213 19.73 -2.09 -2.15
N GLU A 214 20.90 -2.74 -2.16
CA GLU A 214 22.18 -2.09 -1.95
C GLU A 214 22.57 -1.26 -3.19
N GLY A 215 23.04 -0.03 -2.99
CA GLY A 215 23.42 0.88 -4.10
C GLY A 215 22.26 1.64 -4.76
N GLY A 216 21.02 1.49 -4.27
CA GLY A 216 19.86 2.28 -4.71
C GLY A 216 19.19 1.79 -6.00
N THR A 217 19.70 0.72 -6.63
CA THR A 217 19.09 0.09 -7.80
C THR A 217 18.37 -1.19 -7.39
N HIS A 218 17.04 -1.14 -7.35
CA HIS A 218 16.25 -2.33 -7.07
C HIS A 218 16.39 -3.33 -8.21
N SER A 219 16.66 -4.60 -7.87
CA SER A 219 16.58 -5.71 -8.79
C SER A 219 15.35 -6.55 -8.45
N GLU A 220 14.44 -6.71 -9.42
CA GLU A 220 13.25 -7.55 -9.27
C GLU A 220 13.63 -8.92 -8.71
N GLY A 221 12.85 -9.40 -7.73
CA GLY A 221 13.12 -10.69 -7.08
C GLY A 221 14.28 -10.67 -6.08
N GLY A 222 14.77 -9.49 -5.69
CA GLY A 222 15.76 -9.32 -4.61
C GLY A 222 15.26 -9.81 -3.24
N ALA A 223 16.11 -9.69 -2.22
CA ALA A 223 15.82 -10.20 -0.86
C ALA A 223 14.55 -9.61 -0.22
N LYS A 224 14.14 -8.42 -0.65
CA LYS A 224 12.88 -7.77 -0.29
C LYS A 224 12.21 -7.21 -1.56
N PRO A 225 10.88 -7.08 -1.62
CA PRO A 225 10.18 -6.35 -2.69
C PRO A 225 10.48 -4.85 -2.65
N MET A 226 10.32 -4.18 -3.79
CA MET A 226 10.40 -2.73 -3.91
C MET A 226 9.44 -2.01 -2.98
N LEU A 227 8.18 -2.44 -2.89
CA LEU A 227 7.22 -1.93 -1.92
C LEU A 227 6.45 -3.10 -1.31
N GLY A 228 6.83 -3.46 -0.08
CA GLY A 228 6.25 -4.59 0.64
C GLY A 228 5.34 -4.16 1.77
N VAL A 229 4.33 -4.97 2.08
CA VAL A 229 3.50 -4.86 3.29
C VAL A 229 4.21 -5.58 4.43
N TYR A 230 4.64 -4.84 5.44
CA TYR A 230 5.38 -5.40 6.59
C TYR A 230 4.47 -5.67 7.78
N LYS A 231 3.40 -4.88 7.94
CA LYS A 231 2.47 -5.04 9.04
C LYS A 231 1.07 -4.59 8.64
N VAL A 232 0.10 -5.46 8.88
CA VAL A 232 -1.33 -5.13 8.82
C VAL A 232 -1.78 -4.73 10.21
N TYR A 233 -2.48 -3.61 10.34
CA TYR A 233 -2.98 -3.09 11.61
C TYR A 233 -4.45 -3.45 11.84
N SER A 234 -5.28 -3.34 10.79
CA SER A 234 -6.71 -3.64 10.85
C SER A 234 -7.20 -4.08 9.48
N VAL A 235 -8.19 -4.98 9.49
CA VAL A 235 -8.91 -5.43 8.30
C VAL A 235 -10.39 -5.33 8.62
N ALA A 236 -11.18 -4.66 7.78
CA ALA A 236 -12.59 -4.40 8.07
C ALA A 236 -13.42 -5.68 8.19
N SER A 237 -13.20 -6.65 7.30
CA SER A 237 -13.83 -7.97 7.37
C SER A 237 -13.21 -8.92 8.40
N GLY A 238 -12.04 -8.57 8.96
CA GLY A 238 -11.23 -9.42 9.84
C GLY A 238 -10.41 -10.51 9.13
N ASN A 239 -10.71 -10.87 7.89
CA ASN A 239 -10.04 -11.96 7.16
C ASN A 239 -9.70 -11.66 5.70
N LEU A 240 -9.98 -10.44 5.24
CA LEU A 240 -9.74 -9.98 3.88
C LEU A 240 -10.54 -10.75 2.80
N SER A 241 -11.77 -11.19 3.12
CA SER A 241 -12.60 -11.94 2.17
C SER A 241 -13.30 -11.07 1.11
N LEU A 242 -13.09 -9.74 1.12
CA LEU A 242 -13.76 -8.76 0.26
C LEU A 242 -15.31 -8.88 0.30
N PRO A 243 -15.94 -8.79 1.49
CA PRO A 243 -17.37 -9.05 1.63
C PRO A 243 -18.26 -7.86 1.23
N TYR A 244 -17.70 -6.66 1.05
CA TYR A 244 -18.48 -5.45 0.83
C TYR A 244 -18.70 -5.21 -0.67
N SER A 245 -19.83 -4.59 -1.00
CA SER A 245 -20.19 -4.18 -2.37
C SER A 245 -20.46 -2.69 -2.42
N VAL A 246 -20.27 -2.10 -3.60
CA VAL A 246 -20.64 -0.70 -3.89
C VAL A 246 -22.14 -0.50 -3.64
N LYS A 247 -22.50 0.64 -3.03
CA LYS A 247 -23.88 1.03 -2.71
C LYS A 247 -24.41 2.10 -3.65
#